data_AF-A0A9J6DYU8-F1
#
_entry.id   AF-A0A9J6DYU8-F1
#
_cell.length_a   1.000
_cell.length_b   1.000
_cell.length_c   1.000
_cell.angle_alpha   90.00
_cell.angle_beta   90.00
_cell.angle_gamma   90.00
#
_symmetry.space_group_name_H-M   'P 1'
#
loop_
_entity.id
_entity.type
_entity.pdbx_description
1 polymer ?
#
loop_
_entity_poly.entity_id
_entity_poly.type
_entity_poly.pdbx_seq_one_letter_code
_entity_poly.pdbx_strand_id
1 'polypeptide(L)'
;MLHKRWQLCVLLSAEDIYQSLSEILLGREDLRFAAHMVQTLNTILLTSTELFELRNQLKDLNTKESCSLFCCLYRSWCHNPVATISLCLLTQNYEHTCSLLHLFFYLYHSSDMEVTVEFLTEIDKLVQLIESPIFTYLRLQLLDSPQQSYLVKSLYGLLMLLPQSEAFHTLRTRLACLPHPSLQQMDTGATVRRFVENNSAERCKSEINFQELLEHFQKVQESHKKAKPAARLSQVLRLSGAIDSGPQA
;
A
#
# COMPACT_ATOMS: atom_id res chain seq x y z
N MET A 1 -3.49 42.58 -0.90
CA MET A 1 -3.09 41.69 -2.02
C MET A 1 -2.44 40.37 -1.60
N LEU A 2 -2.04 40.18 -0.34
CA LEU A 2 -1.48 38.90 0.16
C LEU A 2 -2.55 37.80 0.40
N HIS A 3 -3.81 38.15 0.65
CA HIS A 3 -4.87 37.19 0.91
C HIS A 3 -5.31 36.37 -0.33
N LYS A 4 -5.07 36.90 -1.55
CA LYS A 4 -5.40 36.21 -2.80
C LYS A 4 -4.35 35.19 -3.26
N ARG A 5 -3.14 35.18 -2.69
CA ARG A 5 -2.12 34.16 -2.98
C ARG A 5 -2.34 32.87 -2.17
N TRP A 6 -2.85 32.98 -0.94
CA TRP A 6 -3.24 31.83 -0.14
C TRP A 6 -4.46 31.10 -0.71
N GLN A 7 -5.38 31.80 -1.36
CA GLN A 7 -6.57 31.20 -1.96
C GLN A 7 -6.28 30.29 -3.17
N LEU A 8 -5.14 30.47 -3.87
CA LEU A 8 -4.74 29.54 -4.93
C LEU A 8 -4.17 28.23 -4.37
N CYS A 9 -3.49 28.25 -3.21
CA CYS A 9 -3.06 27.04 -2.50
C CYS A 9 -4.21 26.38 -1.73
N VAL A 10 -5.29 27.11 -1.44
CA VAL A 10 -6.50 26.62 -0.74
C VAL A 10 -7.50 25.95 -1.68
N LEU A 11 -7.27 25.95 -2.99
CA LEU A 11 -8.15 25.32 -4.00
C LEU A 11 -7.54 24.09 -4.68
N LEU A 12 -6.32 23.68 -4.32
CA LEU A 12 -5.80 22.41 -4.80
C LEU A 12 -6.28 21.34 -3.84
N SER A 13 -7.26 20.55 -4.26
CA SER A 13 -7.72 19.44 -3.44
C SER A 13 -6.54 18.49 -3.20
N ALA A 14 -6.46 17.87 -2.03
CA ALA A 14 -5.42 16.88 -1.77
C ALA A 14 -5.45 15.76 -2.82
N GLU A 15 -6.64 15.44 -3.34
CA GLU A 15 -6.86 14.56 -4.49
C GLU A 15 -6.08 15.01 -5.73
N ASP A 16 -6.24 16.27 -6.17
CA ASP A 16 -5.51 16.80 -7.35
C ASP A 16 -3.99 16.72 -7.18
N ILE A 17 -3.50 16.97 -5.96
CA ILE A 17 -2.07 16.88 -5.63
C ILE A 17 -1.60 15.43 -5.78
N TYR A 18 -2.29 14.50 -5.15
CA TYR A 18 -1.94 13.08 -5.17
C TYR A 18 -2.04 12.51 -6.58
N GLN A 19 -3.07 12.88 -7.34
CA GLN A 19 -3.21 12.49 -8.74
C GLN A 19 -2.06 13.03 -9.60
N SER A 20 -1.76 14.33 -9.51
CA SER A 20 -0.68 14.94 -10.28
C SER A 20 0.68 14.31 -9.96
N LEU A 21 0.96 14.06 -8.68
CA LEU A 21 2.19 13.40 -8.25
C LEU A 21 2.27 11.96 -8.73
N SER A 22 1.17 11.21 -8.69
CA SER A 22 1.09 9.84 -9.21
C SER A 22 1.37 9.78 -10.71
N GLU A 23 0.80 10.69 -11.50
CA GLU A 23 1.05 10.79 -12.95
C GLU A 23 2.51 11.09 -13.25
N ILE A 24 3.13 12.03 -12.50
CA ILE A 24 4.55 12.35 -12.63
C ILE A 24 5.41 11.12 -12.30
N LEU A 25 5.11 10.41 -11.20
CA LEU A 25 5.89 9.26 -10.74
C LEU A 25 5.80 8.07 -11.71
N LEU A 26 4.65 7.85 -12.34
CA LEU A 26 4.46 6.77 -13.31
C LEU A 26 5.36 6.92 -14.55
N GLY A 27 5.67 8.16 -14.94
CA GLY A 27 6.54 8.48 -16.08
C GLY A 27 8.04 8.57 -15.74
N ARG A 28 8.46 8.35 -14.49
CA ARG A 28 9.87 8.49 -14.10
C ARG A 28 10.71 7.27 -14.46
N GLU A 29 11.84 7.51 -15.13
CA GLU A 29 12.84 6.48 -15.41
C GLU A 29 13.66 6.09 -14.16
N ASP A 30 13.89 7.04 -13.24
CA ASP A 30 14.56 6.75 -11.97
C ASP A 30 13.61 6.04 -11.00
N LEU A 31 13.64 4.72 -11.07
CA LEU A 31 12.82 3.83 -10.25
C LEU A 31 13.12 3.98 -8.75
N ARG A 32 14.38 4.26 -8.36
CA ARG A 32 14.75 4.41 -6.93
C ARG A 32 14.15 5.68 -6.35
N PHE A 33 14.26 6.79 -7.10
CA PHE A 33 13.61 8.03 -6.73
C PHE A 33 12.09 7.85 -6.64
N ALA A 34 11.47 7.18 -7.62
CA ALA A 34 10.04 6.93 -7.62
C ALA A 34 9.59 6.12 -6.39
N ALA A 35 10.31 5.05 -6.03
CA ALA A 35 10.02 4.25 -4.85
C ALA A 35 10.14 5.04 -3.54
N HIS A 36 11.17 5.88 -3.42
CA HIS A 36 11.35 6.72 -2.23
C HIS A 36 10.25 7.78 -2.12
N MET A 37 9.88 8.42 -3.24
CA MET A 37 8.80 9.39 -3.23
C MET A 37 7.46 8.76 -2.87
N VAL A 38 7.15 7.58 -3.42
CA VAL A 38 5.96 6.82 -3.05
C VAL A 38 5.95 6.50 -1.57
N GLN A 39 7.08 6.06 -1.00
CA GLN A 39 7.20 5.81 0.44
C GLN A 39 6.88 7.05 1.27
N THR A 40 7.41 8.21 0.89
CA THR A 40 7.14 9.49 1.56
C THR A 40 5.66 9.87 1.46
N LEU A 41 5.08 9.82 0.26
CA LEU A 41 3.69 10.16 0.02
C LEU A 41 2.73 9.23 0.76
N ASN A 42 3.05 7.94 0.84
CA ASN A 42 2.28 6.96 1.60
C ASN A 42 2.32 7.25 3.11
N THR A 43 3.49 7.60 3.63
CA THR A 43 3.64 7.98 5.05
C THR A 43 2.82 9.23 5.37
N ILE A 44 2.86 10.24 4.49
CA ILE A 44 2.05 11.47 4.63
C ILE A 44 0.56 11.12 4.54
N LEU A 45 0.16 10.29 3.57
CA LEU A 45 -1.22 9.85 3.36
C LEU A 45 -1.79 9.21 4.61
N LEU A 46 -1.02 8.35 5.28
CA LEU A 46 -1.49 7.61 6.44
C LEU A 46 -1.45 8.46 7.72
N THR A 47 -0.48 9.34 7.90
CA THR A 47 -0.23 10.01 9.20
C THR A 47 -0.70 11.46 9.28
N SER A 48 -0.81 12.19 8.15
CA SER A 48 -1.17 13.61 8.16
C SER A 48 -2.64 13.83 8.53
N THR A 49 -2.92 14.75 9.46
CA THR A 49 -4.30 15.11 9.84
C THR A 49 -5.06 15.77 8.68
N GLU A 50 -4.36 16.56 7.86
CA GLU A 50 -4.92 17.29 6.71
C GLU A 50 -5.50 16.36 5.62
N LEU A 51 -5.13 15.08 5.64
CA LEU A 51 -5.56 14.08 4.65
C LEU A 51 -6.68 13.18 5.17
N PHE A 52 -7.34 13.55 6.27
CA PHE A 52 -8.43 12.77 6.83
C PHE A 52 -9.59 12.54 5.84
N GLU A 53 -10.01 13.58 5.12
CA GLU A 53 -11.10 13.48 4.13
C GLU A 53 -10.70 12.58 2.96
N LEU A 54 -9.50 12.78 2.39
CA LEU A 54 -8.96 11.96 1.32
C LEU A 54 -8.86 10.48 1.72
N ARG A 55 -8.41 10.20 2.95
CA ARG A 55 -8.36 8.84 3.48
C ARG A 55 -9.74 8.19 3.57
N ASN A 56 -10.78 8.93 3.99
CA ASN A 56 -12.13 8.39 4.05
C ASN A 56 -12.71 8.12 2.66
N GLN A 57 -12.48 9.02 1.70
CA GLN A 57 -12.87 8.80 0.31
C GLN A 57 -12.22 7.54 -0.28
N LEU A 58 -10.92 7.37 -0.08
CA LEU A 58 -10.18 6.18 -0.51
C LEU A 58 -10.61 4.91 0.25
N LYS A 59 -10.93 5.03 1.54
CA LYS A 59 -11.37 3.90 2.36
C LYS A 59 -12.69 3.31 1.84
N ASP A 60 -13.63 4.16 1.44
CA ASP A 60 -14.97 3.74 1.09
C ASP A 60 -15.09 3.37 -0.41
N LEU A 61 -14.37 4.06 -1.30
CA LEU A 61 -14.45 3.89 -2.77
C LEU A 61 -15.88 3.96 -3.32
N ASN A 62 -16.67 4.91 -2.80
CA ASN A 62 -18.09 5.04 -3.11
C ASN A 62 -18.38 5.83 -4.39
N THR A 63 -17.38 6.52 -4.95
CA THR A 63 -17.56 7.36 -6.14
C THR A 63 -16.59 6.97 -7.24
N LYS A 64 -16.93 7.30 -8.49
CA LYS A 64 -16.05 7.03 -9.64
C LYS A 64 -14.73 7.76 -9.53
N GLU A 65 -14.74 8.97 -8.98
CA GLU A 65 -13.56 9.78 -8.71
C GLU A 65 -12.66 9.07 -7.71
N SER A 66 -13.21 8.58 -6.59
CA SER A 66 -12.43 7.82 -5.59
C SER A 66 -11.84 6.51 -6.14
N CYS A 67 -12.57 5.79 -7.00
CA CYS A 67 -12.06 4.61 -7.69
C CYS A 67 -10.96 4.96 -8.69
N SER A 68 -11.13 6.05 -9.45
CA SER A 68 -10.12 6.55 -10.39
C SER A 68 -8.84 6.97 -9.68
N LEU A 69 -8.98 7.72 -8.57
CA LEU A 69 -7.87 8.12 -7.72
C LEU A 69 -7.15 6.89 -7.15
N PHE A 70 -7.88 5.90 -6.63
CA PHE A 70 -7.30 4.65 -6.16
C PHE A 70 -6.48 3.97 -7.26
N CYS A 71 -7.02 3.84 -8.48
CA CYS A 71 -6.30 3.24 -9.60
C CYS A 71 -5.04 4.04 -9.98
N CYS A 72 -5.11 5.38 -9.97
CA CYS A 72 -3.96 6.26 -10.24
C CYS A 72 -2.85 6.09 -9.18
N LEU A 73 -3.25 6.13 -7.91
CA LEU A 73 -2.36 5.90 -6.78
C LEU A 73 -1.75 4.51 -6.84
N TYR A 74 -2.57 3.48 -7.05
CA TYR A 74 -2.10 2.10 -7.11
C TYR A 74 -1.00 1.93 -8.15
N ARG A 75 -1.20 2.45 -9.38
CA ARG A 75 -0.22 2.30 -10.48
C ARG A 75 1.14 2.91 -10.16
N SER A 76 1.16 4.06 -9.50
CA SER A 76 2.41 4.70 -9.04
C SER A 76 2.94 4.05 -7.76
N TRP A 77 2.07 3.61 -6.85
CA TRP A 77 2.45 2.97 -5.60
C TRP A 77 3.14 1.63 -5.83
N CYS A 78 2.91 1.00 -6.98
CA CYS A 78 3.61 -0.21 -7.42
C CYS A 78 5.14 -0.07 -7.42
N HIS A 79 5.71 1.15 -7.40
CA HIS A 79 7.16 1.33 -7.19
C HIS A 79 7.63 0.96 -5.78
N ASN A 80 6.74 0.89 -4.78
CA ASN A 80 7.02 0.43 -3.43
C ASN A 80 5.98 -0.63 -2.98
N PRO A 81 6.39 -1.88 -2.72
CA PRO A 81 5.46 -2.96 -2.37
C PRO A 81 4.73 -2.73 -1.04
N VAL A 82 5.40 -2.18 -0.02
CA VAL A 82 4.78 -1.92 1.28
C VAL A 82 3.73 -0.82 1.17
N ALA A 83 4.02 0.24 0.41
CA ALA A 83 3.06 1.31 0.13
C ALA A 83 1.81 0.76 -0.59
N THR A 84 2.01 -0.10 -1.60
CA THR A 84 0.90 -0.73 -2.33
C THR A 84 0.03 -1.57 -1.39
N ILE A 85 0.64 -2.40 -0.54
CA ILE A 85 -0.08 -3.20 0.46
C ILE A 85 -0.84 -2.29 1.43
N SER A 86 -0.21 -1.22 1.93
CA SER A 86 -0.86 -0.30 2.86
C SER A 86 -2.03 0.46 2.23
N LEU A 87 -1.95 0.79 0.94
CA LEU A 87 -3.05 1.40 0.19
C LEU A 87 -4.24 0.43 0.08
N CYS A 88 -3.98 -0.85 -0.23
CA CYS A 88 -5.04 -1.86 -0.29
C CYS A 88 -5.70 -2.14 1.07
N LEU A 89 -4.92 -2.08 2.15
CA LEU A 89 -5.45 -2.14 3.52
C LEU A 89 -6.27 -0.89 3.86
N LEU A 90 -5.84 0.29 3.40
CA LEU A 90 -6.60 1.53 3.55
C LEU A 90 -7.98 1.42 2.90
N THR A 91 -8.02 0.93 1.66
CA THR A 91 -9.25 0.83 0.84
C THR A 91 -10.08 -0.42 1.09
N GLN A 92 -9.73 -1.22 2.10
CA GLN A 92 -10.44 -2.44 2.51
C GLN A 92 -10.47 -3.54 1.43
N ASN A 93 -9.50 -3.55 0.51
CA ASN A 93 -9.40 -4.54 -0.58
C ASN A 93 -8.57 -5.76 -0.12
N TYR A 94 -9.09 -6.51 0.85
CA TYR A 94 -8.31 -7.55 1.54
C TYR A 94 -8.03 -8.80 0.71
N GLU A 95 -8.96 -9.20 -0.17
CA GLU A 95 -8.73 -10.30 -1.11
C GLU A 95 -7.56 -9.95 -2.06
N HIS A 96 -7.58 -8.75 -2.62
CA HIS A 96 -6.48 -8.25 -3.45
C HIS A 96 -5.17 -8.12 -2.66
N THR A 97 -5.24 -7.72 -1.39
CA THR A 97 -4.07 -7.68 -0.49
C THR A 97 -3.47 -9.07 -0.30
N CYS A 98 -4.28 -10.11 -0.12
CA CYS A 98 -3.81 -11.50 -0.08
C CYS A 98 -3.10 -11.90 -1.37
N SER A 99 -3.71 -11.59 -2.53
CA SER A 99 -3.12 -11.89 -3.83
C SER A 99 -1.79 -11.18 -4.04
N LEU A 100 -1.69 -9.91 -3.64
CA LEU A 100 -0.45 -9.13 -3.67
C LEU A 100 0.65 -9.73 -2.79
N LEU A 101 0.32 -10.12 -1.56
CA LEU A 101 1.27 -10.74 -0.65
C LEU A 101 1.77 -12.08 -1.19
N HIS A 102 0.87 -12.89 -1.76
CA HIS A 102 1.23 -14.17 -2.36
C HIS A 102 2.14 -13.98 -3.59
N LEU A 103 1.79 -13.03 -4.48
CA LEU A 103 2.60 -12.68 -5.64
C LEU A 103 3.98 -12.16 -5.22
N PHE A 104 4.04 -11.27 -4.23
CA PHE A 104 5.29 -10.75 -3.70
C PHE A 104 6.17 -11.87 -3.14
N PHE A 105 5.61 -12.76 -2.32
CA PHE A 105 6.31 -13.92 -1.77
C PHE A 105 6.85 -14.82 -2.89
N TYR A 106 6.01 -15.15 -3.88
CA TYR A 106 6.41 -15.95 -5.03
C TYR A 106 7.56 -15.30 -5.81
N LEU A 107 7.44 -14.00 -6.14
CA LEU A 107 8.48 -13.27 -6.86
C LEU A 107 9.81 -13.24 -6.09
N TYR A 108 9.77 -13.06 -4.77
CA TYR A 108 10.96 -13.06 -3.93
C TYR A 108 11.61 -14.44 -3.85
N HIS A 109 10.79 -15.47 -3.66
CA HIS A 109 11.25 -16.85 -3.57
C HIS A 109 11.86 -17.34 -4.90
N SER A 110 11.19 -17.09 -6.03
CA SER A 110 11.67 -17.50 -7.35
C SER A 110 12.89 -16.72 -7.85
N SER A 111 13.24 -15.61 -7.21
CA SER A 111 14.30 -14.70 -7.68
C SER A 111 15.58 -14.74 -6.85
N ASP A 112 15.66 -15.61 -5.82
CA ASP A 112 16.76 -15.65 -4.84
C ASP A 112 17.09 -14.26 -4.27
N MET A 113 16.05 -13.44 -4.08
CA MET A 113 16.19 -12.06 -3.66
C MET A 113 16.31 -12.01 -2.14
N GLU A 114 17.35 -11.33 -1.65
CA GLU A 114 17.50 -11.03 -0.23
C GLU A 114 16.51 -9.94 0.21
N VAL A 115 15.78 -10.21 1.30
CA VAL A 115 14.87 -9.24 1.91
C VAL A 115 15.71 -8.11 2.50
N THR A 116 15.53 -6.90 1.97
CA THR A 116 16.30 -5.72 2.39
C THR A 116 15.83 -5.21 3.76
N VAL A 117 16.76 -4.67 4.56
CA VAL A 117 16.46 -4.07 5.87
C VAL A 117 15.48 -2.90 5.75
N GLU A 118 15.59 -2.11 4.67
CA GLU A 118 14.68 -0.99 4.39
C GLU A 118 13.24 -1.49 4.26
N PHE A 119 13.03 -2.56 3.50
CA PHE A 119 11.71 -3.20 3.35
C PHE A 119 11.15 -3.69 4.69
N LEU A 120 11.96 -4.39 5.51
CA LEU A 120 11.53 -4.86 6.83
C LEU A 120 11.15 -3.70 7.75
N THR A 121 11.92 -2.61 7.71
CA THR A 121 11.64 -1.39 8.48
C THR A 121 10.31 -0.76 8.06
N GLU A 122 9.97 -0.81 6.76
CA GLU A 122 8.68 -0.33 6.27
C GLU A 122 7.52 -1.22 6.70
N ILE A 123 7.68 -2.54 6.70
CA ILE A 123 6.66 -3.46 7.24
C ILE A 123 6.47 -3.24 8.74
N ASP A 124 7.55 -3.08 9.51
CA ASP A 124 7.50 -2.77 10.94
C ASP A 124 6.68 -1.48 11.19
N LYS A 125 6.94 -0.41 10.42
CA LYS A 125 6.16 0.83 10.48
C LYS A 125 4.70 0.62 10.11
N LEU A 126 4.40 -0.18 9.08
CA LEU A 126 3.03 -0.50 8.69
C LEU A 126 2.29 -1.23 9.82
N VAL A 127 2.94 -2.19 10.50
CA VAL A 127 2.34 -2.89 11.65
C VAL A 127 2.07 -1.95 12.81
N GLN A 128 2.99 -1.02 13.11
CA GLN A 128 2.74 0.02 14.11
C GLN A 128 1.54 0.90 13.71
N LEU A 129 1.40 1.24 12.43
CA LEU A 129 0.24 1.96 11.93
C LEU A 129 -1.05 1.15 12.06
N ILE A 130 -1.05 -0.16 11.83
CA ILE A 130 -2.23 -1.02 12.01
C ILE A 130 -2.76 -0.94 13.46
N GLU A 131 -1.86 -0.76 14.43
CA GLU A 131 -2.23 -0.54 15.82
C GLU A 131 -2.60 0.90 16.19
N SER A 132 -2.35 1.85 15.28
CA SER A 132 -2.71 3.24 15.46
C SER A 132 -4.20 3.51 15.22
N PRO A 133 -4.72 4.70 15.64
CA PRO A 133 -6.11 5.08 15.41
C PRO A 133 -6.54 5.05 13.94
N ILE A 134 -5.59 5.30 13.01
CA ILE A 134 -5.83 5.35 11.55
C ILE A 134 -6.49 4.06 11.06
N PHE A 135 -6.05 2.91 11.57
CA PHE A 135 -6.54 1.60 11.18
C PHE A 135 -7.45 0.94 12.25
N THR A 136 -8.09 1.73 13.11
CA THR A 136 -9.03 1.20 14.10
C THR A 136 -10.15 0.38 13.45
N TYR A 137 -10.61 0.78 12.27
CA TYR A 137 -11.64 0.03 11.54
C TYR A 137 -11.16 -1.36 11.12
N LEU A 138 -9.88 -1.55 10.74
CA LEU A 138 -9.33 -2.88 10.44
C LEU A 138 -9.45 -3.79 11.65
N ARG A 139 -9.07 -3.28 12.82
CA ARG A 139 -9.07 -4.05 14.07
C ARG A 139 -10.48 -4.41 14.54
N LEU A 140 -11.45 -3.52 14.32
CA LEU A 140 -12.86 -3.81 14.58
C LEU A 140 -13.41 -4.87 13.62
N GLN A 141 -13.02 -4.81 12.34
CA GLN A 141 -13.42 -5.79 11.33
C GLN A 141 -12.84 -7.19 11.56
N LEU A 142 -11.74 -7.31 12.32
CA LEU A 142 -11.21 -8.61 12.72
C LEU A 142 -12.15 -9.42 13.62
N LEU A 143 -13.15 -8.78 14.25
CA LEU A 143 -14.15 -9.47 15.07
C LEU A 143 -15.15 -10.27 14.22
N ASP A 144 -15.39 -9.88 12.96
CA ASP A 144 -16.39 -10.47 12.05
C ASP A 144 -15.81 -11.64 11.23
N SER A 145 -15.31 -12.69 11.91
CA SER A 145 -14.35 -13.65 11.36
C SER A 145 -14.80 -14.62 10.23
N PRO A 146 -16.08 -14.87 9.88
CA PRO A 146 -16.34 -15.57 8.61
C PRO A 146 -16.35 -14.61 7.42
N GLN A 147 -16.79 -13.36 7.60
CA GLN A 147 -16.87 -12.37 6.53
C GLN A 147 -15.49 -11.81 6.15
N GLN A 148 -14.56 -11.81 7.11
CA GLN A 148 -13.29 -11.10 6.97
C GLN A 148 -12.04 -12.01 6.94
N SER A 149 -12.20 -13.22 6.42
CA SER A 149 -11.14 -14.24 6.32
C SER A 149 -9.87 -13.77 5.58
N TYR A 150 -10.04 -12.97 4.51
CA TYR A 150 -8.93 -12.41 3.75
C TYR A 150 -8.11 -11.38 4.53
N LEU A 151 -8.70 -10.63 5.46
CA LEU A 151 -7.94 -9.69 6.29
C LEU A 151 -7.04 -10.47 7.25
N VAL A 152 -7.59 -11.46 7.95
CA VAL A 152 -6.83 -12.34 8.85
C VAL A 152 -5.69 -13.01 8.09
N LYS A 153 -5.97 -13.57 6.91
CA LYS A 153 -4.95 -14.19 6.04
C LYS A 153 -3.87 -13.18 5.59
N SER A 154 -4.25 -11.94 5.25
CA SER A 154 -3.30 -10.88 4.87
C SER A 154 -2.39 -10.50 6.05
N LEU A 155 -2.94 -10.36 7.25
CA LEU A 155 -2.16 -10.03 8.45
C LEU A 155 -1.22 -11.17 8.86
N TYR A 156 -1.65 -12.43 8.76
CA TYR A 156 -0.72 -13.56 8.93
C TYR A 156 0.35 -13.58 7.82
N GLY A 157 0.01 -13.22 6.58
CA GLY A 157 0.98 -13.06 5.49
C GLY A 157 2.05 -12.03 5.83
N LEU A 158 1.66 -10.85 6.34
CA LEU A 158 2.58 -9.83 6.84
C LEU A 158 3.42 -10.34 8.02
N LEU A 159 2.80 -11.06 8.96
CA LEU A 159 3.50 -11.64 10.11
C LEU A 159 4.61 -12.61 9.68
N MET A 160 4.39 -13.40 8.62
CA MET A 160 5.37 -14.35 8.10
C MET A 160 6.53 -13.67 7.33
N LEU A 161 6.40 -12.39 6.96
CA LEU A 161 7.48 -11.62 6.34
C LEU A 161 8.42 -10.99 7.36
N LEU A 162 7.96 -10.80 8.59
CA LEU A 162 8.71 -10.13 9.64
C LEU A 162 9.70 -11.08 10.32
N PRO A 163 10.93 -10.63 10.64
CA PRO A 163 11.76 -11.29 11.65
C PRO A 163 11.06 -11.21 13.02
N GLN A 164 11.61 -11.86 14.05
CA GLN A 164 11.10 -11.77 15.44
C GLN A 164 11.37 -10.38 16.06
N SER A 165 10.80 -9.32 15.48
CA SER A 165 10.84 -7.93 15.95
C SER A 165 9.69 -7.63 16.91
N GLU A 166 9.70 -6.44 17.52
CA GLU A 166 8.57 -5.95 18.33
C GLU A 166 7.28 -5.85 17.51
N ALA A 167 7.37 -5.50 16.23
CA ALA A 167 6.22 -5.48 15.33
C ALA A 167 5.63 -6.89 15.14
N PHE A 168 6.48 -7.91 15.00
CA PHE A 168 6.02 -9.31 14.96
C PHE A 168 5.25 -9.69 16.23
N HIS A 169 5.80 -9.37 17.40
CA HIS A 169 5.14 -9.67 18.68
C HIS A 169 3.82 -8.90 18.84
N THR A 170 3.79 -7.64 18.44
CA THR A 170 2.59 -6.79 18.47
C THR A 170 1.48 -7.39 17.61
N LEU A 171 1.76 -7.69 16.34
CA LEU A 171 0.78 -8.24 15.41
C LEU A 171 0.33 -9.65 15.83
N ARG A 172 1.26 -10.50 16.27
CA ARG A 172 0.94 -11.84 16.80
C ARG A 172 0.00 -11.76 17.99
N THR A 173 0.23 -10.83 18.91
CA THR A 173 -0.60 -10.63 20.10
C THR A 173 -2.01 -10.20 19.70
N ARG A 174 -2.13 -9.23 18.77
CA ARG A 174 -3.42 -8.80 18.22
C ARG A 174 -4.19 -9.96 17.57
N LEU A 175 -3.51 -10.77 16.77
CA LEU A 175 -4.12 -11.94 16.11
C LEU A 175 -4.47 -13.05 17.12
N ALA A 176 -3.72 -13.20 18.21
CA ALA A 176 -4.02 -14.16 19.28
C ALA A 176 -5.25 -13.75 20.12
N CYS A 177 -5.57 -12.45 20.16
CA CYS A 177 -6.78 -11.94 20.82
C CYS A 177 -8.06 -12.20 20.01
N LEU A 178 -7.97 -12.73 18.78
CA LEU A 178 -9.16 -12.99 17.98
C LEU A 178 -10.00 -14.11 18.60
N PRO A 179 -11.33 -13.95 18.62
CA PRO A 179 -12.21 -14.96 19.19
C PRO A 179 -12.00 -16.31 18.51
N HIS A 180 -11.82 -17.35 19.31
CA HIS A 180 -11.65 -18.71 18.82
C HIS A 180 -12.86 -19.09 17.93
N PRO A 181 -12.69 -19.75 16.78
CA PRO A 181 -13.77 -20.05 15.83
C PRO A 181 -14.98 -20.80 16.45
N SER A 182 -14.80 -21.40 17.62
CA SER A 182 -15.87 -22.01 18.42
C SER A 182 -16.88 -21.02 19.02
N LEU A 183 -16.52 -19.76 19.25
CA LEU A 183 -17.44 -18.72 19.78
C LEU A 183 -18.36 -18.14 18.69
N GLN A 184 -18.08 -18.40 17.41
CA GLN A 184 -18.78 -17.78 16.27
C GLN A 184 -19.89 -18.64 15.67
N GLN A 185 -20.00 -19.91 16.09
CA GLN A 185 -21.11 -20.78 15.67
C GLN A 185 -22.45 -20.42 16.34
N MET A 186 -22.46 -19.48 17.31
CA MET A 186 -23.65 -19.12 18.08
C MET A 186 -24.52 -18.01 17.48
N ASP A 187 -24.12 -17.37 16.38
CA ASP A 187 -24.81 -16.17 15.88
C ASP A 187 -25.17 -16.24 14.39
N THR A 188 -25.97 -17.26 14.02
CA THR A 188 -26.54 -17.39 12.67
C THR A 188 -27.75 -16.47 12.43
N GLY A 189 -28.07 -15.54 13.35
CA GLY A 189 -29.25 -14.67 13.27
C GLY A 189 -29.02 -13.21 12.84
N ALA A 190 -27.78 -12.72 12.81
CA ALA A 190 -27.49 -11.28 12.58
C ALA A 190 -27.25 -10.89 11.10
N THR A 191 -27.28 -11.86 10.18
CA THR A 191 -26.88 -11.72 8.77
C THR A 191 -27.76 -10.76 7.94
N VAL A 192 -28.94 -10.35 8.42
CA VAL A 192 -29.92 -9.62 7.60
C VAL A 192 -29.79 -8.08 7.67
N ARG A 193 -29.07 -7.50 8.65
CA ARG A 193 -29.12 -6.04 8.87
C ARG A 193 -28.09 -5.18 8.12
N ARG A 194 -27.05 -5.72 7.48
CA ARG A 194 -26.03 -4.92 6.76
C ARG A 194 -26.19 -4.83 5.23
N PHE A 195 -27.12 -5.57 4.63
CA PHE A 195 -27.26 -5.63 3.17
C PHE A 195 -27.87 -4.39 2.49
N VAL A 196 -28.36 -3.40 3.25
CA VAL A 196 -29.11 -2.27 2.67
C VAL A 196 -28.21 -1.06 2.35
N GLU A 197 -27.05 -0.91 2.99
CA GLU A 197 -26.13 0.22 2.74
C GLU A 197 -25.01 -0.07 1.71
N ASN A 198 -24.73 -1.34 1.40
CA ASN A 198 -23.59 -1.76 0.56
C ASN A 198 -23.78 -1.66 -0.96
N ASN A 199 -25.01 -1.45 -1.44
CA ASN A 199 -25.34 -1.64 -2.86
C ASN A 199 -24.70 -0.60 -3.81
N SER A 200 -24.35 0.60 -3.33
CA SER A 200 -23.68 1.64 -4.14
C SER A 200 -22.15 1.50 -4.11
N ALA A 201 -21.59 1.19 -2.94
CA ALA A 201 -20.16 0.96 -2.73
C ALA A 201 -19.64 -0.26 -3.51
N GLU A 202 -20.38 -1.37 -3.47
CA GLU A 202 -20.01 -2.60 -4.18
C GLU A 202 -20.05 -2.42 -5.72
N ARG A 203 -20.94 -1.58 -6.24
CA ARG A 203 -21.03 -1.27 -7.68
C ARG A 203 -19.83 -0.46 -8.17
N CYS A 204 -19.36 0.52 -7.39
CA CYS A 204 -18.20 1.33 -7.80
C CYS A 204 -16.90 0.52 -7.69
N LYS A 205 -16.79 -0.35 -6.68
CA LYS A 205 -15.65 -1.27 -6.55
C LYS A 205 -15.59 -2.32 -7.66
N SER A 206 -16.72 -2.77 -8.19
CA SER A 206 -16.74 -3.73 -9.30
C SER A 206 -16.24 -3.15 -10.63
N GLU A 207 -16.11 -1.83 -10.76
CA GLU A 207 -15.48 -1.20 -11.93
C GLU A 207 -13.94 -1.30 -11.90
N ILE A 208 -13.34 -1.63 -10.75
CA ILE A 208 -11.88 -1.72 -10.59
C ILE A 208 -11.38 -3.07 -11.11
N ASN A 209 -10.52 -3.03 -12.13
CA ASN A 209 -9.87 -4.23 -12.65
C ASN A 209 -8.63 -4.61 -11.81
N PHE A 210 -8.86 -5.33 -10.71
CA PHE A 210 -7.78 -5.78 -9.82
C PHE A 210 -6.76 -6.71 -10.51
N GLN A 211 -7.17 -7.46 -11.54
CA GLN A 211 -6.27 -8.33 -12.29
C GLN A 211 -5.22 -7.52 -13.08
N GLU A 212 -5.66 -6.48 -13.80
CA GLU A 212 -4.76 -5.55 -14.50
C GLU A 212 -3.79 -4.88 -13.52
N LEU A 213 -4.30 -4.49 -12.34
CA LEU A 213 -3.48 -3.88 -11.29
C LEU A 213 -2.39 -4.84 -10.78
N LEU A 214 -2.70 -6.13 -10.58
CA LEU A 214 -1.69 -7.15 -10.22
C LEU A 214 -0.62 -7.32 -11.30
N GLU A 215 -1.03 -7.37 -12.56
CA GLU A 215 -0.11 -7.50 -13.69
C GLU A 215 0.83 -6.29 -13.80
N HIS A 216 0.29 -5.08 -13.60
CA HIS A 216 1.10 -3.86 -13.55
C HIS A 216 2.07 -3.87 -12.37
N PHE A 217 1.62 -4.29 -11.18
CA PHE A 217 2.48 -4.45 -10.01
C PHE A 217 3.66 -5.39 -10.31
N GLN A 218 3.38 -6.57 -10.87
CA GLN A 218 4.42 -7.54 -11.25
C GLN A 218 5.44 -6.92 -12.21
N LYS A 219 4.97 -6.25 -13.27
CA LYS A 219 5.84 -5.61 -14.28
C LYS A 219 6.74 -4.53 -13.67
N VAL A 220 6.21 -3.71 -12.77
CA VAL A 220 6.99 -2.66 -12.09
C VAL A 220 8.05 -3.28 -11.17
N GLN A 221 7.69 -4.32 -10.41
CA GLN A 221 8.62 -5.04 -9.53
C GLN A 221 9.74 -5.73 -10.33
N GLU A 222 9.42 -6.33 -11.48
CA GLU A 222 10.41 -6.90 -12.39
C GLU A 222 11.35 -5.84 -12.99
N SER A 223 10.83 -4.64 -13.27
CA SER A 223 11.64 -3.51 -13.76
C SER A 223 12.65 -3.03 -12.70
N HIS A 224 12.18 -2.89 -11.45
CA HIS A 224 13.04 -2.61 -10.29
C HIS A 224 14.11 -3.69 -10.07
N LYS A 225 13.74 -4.96 -10.27
CA LYS A 225 14.67 -6.09 -10.22
C LYS A 225 15.77 -5.95 -11.28
N LYS A 226 15.43 -5.65 -12.53
CA LYS A 226 16.41 -5.46 -13.62
C LYS A 226 17.31 -4.24 -13.41
N ALA A 227 16.80 -3.17 -12.79
CA ALA A 227 17.57 -1.96 -12.53
C ALA A 227 18.59 -2.12 -11.37
N LYS A 228 18.35 -3.02 -10.40
CA LYS A 228 19.24 -3.22 -9.24
C LYS A 228 20.69 -3.65 -9.63
N PRO A 229 20.91 -4.68 -10.47
CA PRO A 229 22.25 -5.08 -10.91
C PRO A 229 22.95 -4.00 -11.74
N ALA A 230 22.23 -3.37 -12.68
CA ALA A 230 22.77 -2.31 -13.52
C ALA A 230 23.25 -1.10 -12.69
N ALA A 231 22.47 -0.72 -11.66
CA ALA A 231 22.86 0.32 -10.72
C ALA A 231 24.10 -0.07 -9.91
N ARG A 232 24.20 -1.31 -9.40
CA ARG A 232 25.40 -1.81 -8.69
C ARG A 232 26.64 -1.80 -9.60
N LEU A 233 26.54 -2.28 -10.84
CA LEU A 233 27.62 -2.24 -11.83
C LEU A 233 28.05 -0.81 -12.16
N SER A 234 27.11 0.11 -12.39
CA SER A 234 27.42 1.52 -12.64
C SER A 234 28.08 2.21 -11.45
N GLN A 235 27.67 1.88 -10.22
CA GLN A 235 28.25 2.42 -9.00
C GLN A 235 29.67 1.89 -8.76
N VAL A 236 29.91 0.59 -9.02
CA VAL A 236 31.25 0.00 -8.97
C VAL A 236 32.16 0.61 -10.04
N LEU A 237 31.70 0.75 -11.29
CA LEU A 237 32.48 1.38 -12.37
C LEU A 237 32.84 2.85 -12.07
N ARG A 238 31.92 3.61 -11.45
CA ARG A 238 32.17 4.97 -10.97
C ARG A 238 33.20 5.01 -9.83
N LEU A 239 33.14 4.06 -8.90
CA LEU A 239 34.10 3.94 -7.79
C LEU A 239 35.48 3.42 -8.26
N SER A 240 35.53 2.68 -9.37
CA SER A 240 36.76 2.17 -9.98
C SER A 240 37.45 3.17 -10.93
N GLY A 241 36.95 4.41 -11.07
CA GLY A 241 37.63 5.47 -11.80
C GLY A 241 37.64 5.36 -13.33
N ALA A 242 36.76 4.54 -13.94
CA ALA A 242 36.78 4.29 -15.39
C ALA A 242 36.03 5.36 -16.24
N ILE A 243 35.57 6.45 -15.62
CA ILE A 243 34.98 7.59 -16.34
C ILE A 243 35.69 8.85 -15.83
N ASP A 244 36.96 8.99 -16.19
CA ASP A 244 37.61 10.29 -16.24
C ASP A 244 38.25 10.45 -17.63
N SER A 245 37.58 11.21 -18.49
CA SER A 245 38.05 11.89 -19.71
C SER A 245 36.83 12.39 -20.48
N GLY A 246 36.60 13.69 -20.70
CA GLY A 246 37.36 14.93 -20.46
C GLY A 246 36.51 16.09 -21.02
N PRO A 247 37.08 17.19 -21.56
CA PRO A 247 38.31 17.89 -21.21
C PRO A 247 38.02 19.28 -20.61
N GLN A 248 38.94 19.79 -19.79
CA GLN A 248 39.09 21.23 -19.59
C GLN A 248 39.84 21.81 -20.80
N ALA A 249 39.11 22.49 -21.68
CA ALA A 249 39.54 23.65 -22.47
C ALA A 249 38.33 24.17 -23.27
#